data_AF-A0A256ZVN2-F1
#
_entry.id   AF-A0A256ZVN2-F1
#
_cell.length_a   1.000
_cell.length_b   1.000
_cell.length_c   1.000
_cell.angle_alpha   90.00
_cell.angle_beta   90.00
_cell.angle_gamma   90.00
#
_symmetry.space_group_name_H-M   'P 1'
#
loop_
_entity.id
_entity.type
_entity.pdbx_description
1 polymer ?
#
loop_
_entity_poly.entity_id
_entity_poly.type
_entity_poly.pdbx_seq_one_letter_code
_entity_poly.pdbx_strand_id
1 'polypeptide(L)'
;MPEVSTGIIRLKYVVDKIKRELLVEGYDPSAIGEAISELEKLVKEKMLERGLTDEDVVEVSLEYDVSDGKIAWKAETLNIVVYKPIEELASVKKELEELKSRNKELEEKITRMKEFLKEIGDKVSKMLSEI
;
A
#
# COMPACT_ATOMS: atom_id res chain seq x y z
N MET A 1 -1.64 -12.59 -29.34
CA MET A 1 -0.86 -11.44 -28.87
C MET A 1 -0.40 -11.76 -27.46
N PRO A 2 0.78 -11.29 -27.03
CA PRO A 2 1.23 -11.56 -25.68
C PRO A 2 0.36 -10.83 -24.66
N GLU A 3 0.10 -11.49 -23.54
CA GLU A 3 -0.68 -10.98 -22.41
C GLU A 3 0.20 -11.06 -21.17
N VAL A 4 0.14 -10.03 -20.33
CA VAL A 4 0.73 -10.06 -19.00
C VAL A 4 -0.38 -10.23 -17.97
N SER A 5 -0.17 -11.11 -16.98
CA SER A 5 -1.09 -11.28 -15.86
C SER A 5 -0.31 -11.28 -14.55
N THR A 6 -0.70 -10.41 -13.63
CA THR A 6 -0.02 -10.31 -12.33
C THR A 6 -0.31 -11.48 -11.39
N GLY A 7 -1.36 -12.27 -11.69
CA GLY A 7 -2.04 -13.08 -10.68
C GLY A 7 -2.59 -12.21 -9.53
N ILE A 8 -2.96 -12.86 -8.42
CA ILE A 8 -3.53 -12.19 -7.25
C ILE A 8 -2.41 -11.46 -6.48
N ILE A 9 -2.46 -10.14 -6.45
CA ILE A 9 -1.45 -9.28 -5.81
C ILE A 9 -2.08 -8.02 -5.21
N ARG A 10 -1.40 -7.36 -4.27
CA ARG A 10 -1.81 -6.02 -3.86
C ARG A 10 -1.56 -5.02 -4.98
N LEU A 11 -2.50 -4.10 -5.15
CA LEU A 11 -2.51 -3.10 -6.22
C LEU A 11 -1.22 -2.29 -6.33
N LYS A 12 -0.62 -1.93 -5.18
CA LYS A 12 0.68 -1.21 -5.14
C LYS A 12 1.86 -1.94 -5.79
N TYR A 13 1.77 -3.25 -6.00
CA TYR A 13 2.85 -4.06 -6.58
C TYR A 13 2.58 -4.48 -8.03
N VAL A 14 1.43 -4.12 -8.61
CA VAL A 14 1.06 -4.50 -9.98
C VAL A 14 2.10 -4.06 -11.00
N VAL A 15 2.47 -2.76 -10.96
CA VAL A 15 3.41 -2.18 -11.92
C VAL A 15 4.80 -2.83 -11.80
N ASP A 16 5.27 -3.04 -10.57
CA ASP A 16 6.57 -3.67 -10.31
C ASP A 16 6.58 -5.17 -10.72
N LYS A 17 5.46 -5.86 -10.55
CA LYS A 17 5.29 -7.26 -10.98
C LYS A 17 5.37 -7.37 -12.51
N ILE A 18 4.65 -6.52 -13.24
CA ILE A 18 4.67 -6.48 -14.71
C ILE A 18 6.07 -6.10 -15.22
N LYS A 19 6.73 -5.12 -14.59
CA LYS A 19 8.11 -4.75 -14.91
C LYS A 19 9.06 -5.95 -14.79
N ARG A 20 8.95 -6.74 -13.72
CA ARG A 20 9.77 -7.93 -13.52
C ARG A 20 9.51 -8.99 -14.58
N GLU A 21 8.27 -9.18 -15.00
CA GLU A 21 7.92 -10.13 -16.07
C GLU A 21 8.52 -9.71 -17.40
N LEU A 22 8.38 -8.44 -17.79
CA LEU A 22 9.00 -7.92 -19.01
C LEU A 22 10.54 -8.04 -19.01
N LEU A 23 11.19 -7.88 -17.84
CA LEU A 23 12.63 -8.09 -17.70
C LEU A 23 13.02 -9.58 -17.86
N VAL A 24 12.20 -10.49 -17.34
CA VAL A 24 12.43 -11.95 -17.49
C VAL A 24 12.25 -12.39 -18.93
N GLU A 25 11.32 -11.78 -19.67
CA GLU A 25 11.13 -12.01 -21.11
C GLU A 25 12.27 -11.45 -21.98
N GLY A 26 13.15 -10.63 -21.41
CA GLY A 26 14.37 -10.15 -22.07
C GLY A 26 14.17 -8.90 -22.94
N TYR A 27 13.11 -8.11 -22.71
CA TYR A 27 12.94 -6.82 -23.38
C TYR A 27 13.98 -5.79 -22.92
N ASP A 28 14.23 -4.79 -23.78
CA ASP A 28 15.21 -3.74 -23.51
C ASP A 28 14.79 -2.85 -22.31
N PRO A 29 15.70 -2.58 -21.35
CA PRO A 29 15.38 -1.79 -20.17
C PRO A 29 14.84 -0.37 -20.47
N SER A 30 15.27 0.27 -21.55
CA SER A 30 14.79 1.58 -21.94
C SER A 30 13.35 1.52 -22.45
N ALA A 31 13.03 0.53 -23.28
CA ALA A 31 11.65 0.30 -23.75
C ALA A 31 10.69 -0.05 -22.60
N ILE A 32 11.16 -0.84 -21.63
CA ILE A 32 10.39 -1.16 -20.42
C ILE A 32 10.10 0.10 -19.61
N GLY A 33 11.05 1.02 -19.47
CA GLY A 33 10.86 2.27 -18.71
C GLY A 33 9.72 3.13 -19.24
N GLU A 34 9.65 3.29 -20.57
CA GLU A 34 8.56 4.02 -21.24
C GLU A 34 7.22 3.32 -21.04
N ALA A 35 7.16 2.00 -21.30
CA ALA A 35 5.95 1.20 -21.18
C ALA A 35 5.42 1.16 -19.74
N ILE A 36 6.31 1.08 -18.74
CA ILE A 36 5.91 1.10 -17.33
C ILE A 36 5.33 2.45 -16.91
N SER A 37 5.86 3.56 -17.45
CA SER A 37 5.34 4.89 -17.18
C SER A 37 3.92 5.08 -17.75
N GLU A 38 3.63 4.48 -18.91
CA GLU A 38 2.29 4.45 -19.50
C GLU A 38 1.34 3.57 -18.68
N LEU A 39 1.77 2.35 -18.34
CA LEU A 39 1.01 1.42 -17.51
C LEU A 39 0.63 2.04 -16.16
N GLU A 40 1.55 2.74 -15.50
CA GLU A 40 1.29 3.38 -14.21
C GLU A 40 0.16 4.42 -14.31
N LYS A 41 0.11 5.18 -15.42
CA LYS A 41 -0.98 6.14 -15.67
C LYS A 41 -2.30 5.42 -15.88
N LEU A 42 -2.33 4.37 -16.71
CA LEU A 42 -3.52 3.57 -16.98
C LEU A 42 -4.09 2.94 -15.69
N VAL A 43 -3.22 2.34 -14.87
CA VAL A 43 -3.61 1.75 -13.59
C VAL A 43 -4.13 2.83 -12.65
N LYS A 44 -3.44 3.97 -12.49
CA LYS A 44 -3.89 5.07 -11.62
C LYS A 44 -5.25 5.65 -12.04
N GLU A 45 -5.50 5.78 -13.34
CA GLU A 45 -6.79 6.24 -13.86
C GLU A 45 -7.90 5.24 -13.47
N LYS A 46 -7.68 3.94 -13.70
CA LYS A 46 -8.64 2.90 -13.28
C LYS A 46 -8.81 2.79 -11.76
N MET A 47 -7.77 3.08 -10.99
CA MET A 47 -7.86 3.15 -9.53
C MET A 47 -8.82 4.26 -9.09
N LEU A 48 -8.69 5.45 -9.68
CA LEU A 48 -9.54 6.60 -9.36
C LEU A 48 -10.99 6.37 -9.80
N GLU A 49 -11.21 5.85 -11.01
CA GLU A 49 -12.55 5.52 -11.52
C GLU A 49 -13.30 4.54 -10.61
N ARG A 50 -12.59 3.55 -10.04
CA ARG A 50 -13.18 2.47 -9.24
C ARG A 50 -13.06 2.67 -7.72
N GLY A 51 -12.49 3.79 -7.27
CA GLY A 51 -12.27 4.07 -5.85
C GLY A 51 -11.38 3.04 -5.15
N LEU A 52 -10.36 2.53 -5.83
CA LEU A 52 -9.43 1.53 -5.29
C LEU A 52 -8.28 2.19 -4.53
N THR A 53 -7.75 1.46 -3.56
CA THR A 53 -6.62 1.84 -2.72
C THR A 53 -5.44 0.92 -2.95
N ASP A 54 -4.23 1.38 -2.66
CA ASP A 54 -2.98 0.61 -2.77
C ASP A 54 -2.99 -0.75 -2.04
N GLU A 55 -3.85 -0.88 -1.03
CA GLU A 55 -3.99 -2.07 -0.20
C GLU A 55 -5.05 -3.06 -0.71
N ASP A 56 -5.84 -2.68 -1.72
CA ASP A 56 -6.78 -3.62 -2.36
C ASP A 56 -6.02 -4.75 -3.04
N VAL A 57 -6.57 -5.96 -2.93
CA VAL A 57 -6.05 -7.15 -3.61
C VAL A 57 -6.74 -7.24 -4.96
N VAL A 58 -5.94 -7.36 -6.01
CA VAL A 58 -6.40 -7.35 -7.39
C VAL A 58 -5.70 -8.42 -8.20
N GLU A 59 -6.29 -8.77 -9.33
CA GLU A 59 -5.63 -9.46 -10.43
C GLU A 59 -5.77 -8.58 -11.66
N VAL A 60 -4.64 -8.25 -12.28
CA VAL A 60 -4.57 -7.37 -13.44
C VAL A 60 -4.07 -8.19 -14.61
N SER A 61 -4.80 -8.14 -15.72
CA SER A 61 -4.35 -8.67 -17.00
C SER A 61 -4.48 -7.64 -18.11
N LEU A 62 -3.54 -7.66 -19.05
CA LEU A 62 -3.41 -6.65 -20.08
C LEU A 62 -2.66 -7.21 -21.30
N GLU A 63 -3.20 -7.00 -22.49
CA GLU A 63 -2.50 -7.31 -23.74
C GLU A 63 -1.54 -6.19 -24.14
N TYR A 64 -0.47 -6.58 -24.83
CA TYR A 64 0.47 -5.64 -25.41
C TYR A 64 0.94 -6.08 -26.81
N ASP A 65 1.46 -5.11 -27.54
CA ASP A 65 2.12 -5.32 -28.83
C ASP A 65 3.59 -4.92 -28.73
N VAL A 66 4.44 -5.63 -29.48
CA VAL A 66 5.87 -5.35 -29.57
C VAL A 66 6.19 -5.01 -31.02
N SER A 67 6.41 -3.74 -31.29
CA SER A 67 6.74 -3.21 -32.62
C SER A 67 7.98 -2.34 -32.52
N ASP A 68 9.00 -2.60 -33.35
CA ASP A 68 10.30 -1.89 -33.36
C ASP A 68 10.99 -1.82 -31.99
N GLY A 69 10.86 -2.88 -31.18
CA GLY A 69 11.45 -2.93 -29.84
C GLY A 69 10.73 -2.07 -28.79
N LYS A 70 9.58 -1.48 -29.13
CA LYS A 70 8.71 -0.77 -28.20
C LYS A 70 7.53 -1.63 -27.77
N ILE A 71 7.17 -1.53 -26.50
CA ILE A 71 6.03 -2.20 -25.90
C ILE A 71 4.87 -1.19 -25.87
N ALA A 72 3.79 -1.50 -26.57
CA ALA A 72 2.58 -0.68 -26.61
C ALA A 72 1.43 -1.43 -25.93
N TRP A 73 0.83 -0.83 -24.91
CA TRP A 73 -0.28 -1.42 -24.17
C TRP A 73 -1.61 -1.22 -24.89
N LYS A 74 -2.46 -2.25 -24.88
CA LYS A 74 -3.84 -2.14 -25.34
C LYS A 74 -4.75 -1.79 -24.18
N ALA A 75 -4.91 -0.50 -23.92
CA ALA A 75 -5.69 0.01 -22.78
C ALA A 75 -7.13 -0.57 -22.71
N GLU A 76 -7.74 -0.89 -23.85
CA GLU A 76 -9.07 -1.49 -23.97
C GLU A 76 -9.14 -2.93 -23.44
N THR A 77 -8.00 -3.63 -23.36
CA THR A 77 -7.90 -5.00 -22.85
C THR A 77 -7.59 -5.05 -21.35
N LEU A 78 -7.42 -3.89 -20.70
CA LEU A 78 -7.11 -3.81 -19.28
C LEU A 78 -8.25 -4.40 -18.45
N ASN A 79 -7.99 -5.57 -17.88
CA ASN A 79 -8.89 -6.23 -16.96
C ASN A 79 -8.33 -6.12 -15.54
N ILE A 80 -9.18 -5.66 -14.61
CA ILE A 80 -8.85 -5.57 -13.19
C ILE A 80 -9.96 -6.27 -12.42
N VAL A 81 -9.64 -7.44 -11.88
CA VAL A 81 -10.50 -8.19 -10.95
C VAL A 81 -10.13 -7.76 -9.54
N VAL A 82 -11.12 -7.31 -8.76
CA VAL A 82 -10.90 -6.81 -7.40
C VAL A 82 -11.40 -7.84 -6.40
N TYR A 83 -10.50 -8.32 -5.56
CA TYR A 83 -10.81 -9.24 -4.47
C TYR A 83 -11.08 -8.44 -3.22
N LYS A 84 -12.37 -8.20 -2.93
CA LYS A 84 -12.75 -7.52 -1.70
C LYS A 84 -12.56 -8.43 -0.50
N PRO A 85 -12.11 -7.90 0.65
CA PRO A 85 -12.09 -8.65 1.89
C PRO A 85 -13.52 -9.15 2.17
N ILE A 86 -13.64 -10.41 2.59
CA ILE A 86 -14.89 -10.95 3.14
C ILE A 86 -15.34 -10.02 4.29
N GLU A 87 -16.65 -9.82 4.49
CA GLU A 87 -17.20 -8.86 5.47
C GLU A 87 -16.56 -8.95 6.87
N GLU A 88 -16.14 -10.15 7.28
CA GLU A 88 -15.40 -10.42 8.52
C GLU A 88 -14.05 -9.68 8.63
N LEU A 89 -13.38 -9.36 7.51
CA LEU A 89 -12.15 -8.57 7.51
C LEU A 89 -12.43 -7.06 7.67
N ALA A 90 -13.60 -6.58 7.23
CA ALA A 90 -13.98 -5.18 7.41
C ALA A 90 -14.25 -4.85 8.88
N SER A 91 -14.90 -5.77 9.61
CA SER A 91 -15.08 -5.64 11.07
C SER A 91 -13.74 -5.68 11.80
N VAL A 92 -12.85 -6.61 11.46
CA VAL A 92 -11.50 -6.71 12.05
C VAL A 92 -10.68 -5.43 11.80
N LYS A 93 -10.77 -4.83 10.61
CA LYS A 93 -10.06 -3.58 10.30
C LYS A 93 -10.57 -2.41 11.15
N LYS A 94 -11.89 -2.34 11.36
CA LYS A 94 -12.51 -1.34 12.24
C LYS A 94 -12.08 -1.54 13.70
N GLU A 95 -12.13 -2.76 14.20
CA GLU A 95 -11.67 -3.11 15.55
C GLU A 95 -10.19 -2.78 15.76
N LEU A 96 -9.36 -3.01 14.74
CA LEU A 96 -7.93 -2.68 14.79
C LEU A 96 -7.69 -1.17 14.91
N GLU A 97 -8.43 -0.35 14.16
CA GLU A 97 -8.31 1.11 14.25
C GLU A 97 -8.82 1.64 15.61
N GLU A 98 -9.92 1.08 16.13
CA GLU A 98 -10.39 1.39 17.49
C GLU A 98 -9.34 1.02 18.56
N LEU A 99 -8.71 -0.16 18.42
CA LEU A 99 -7.62 -0.60 19.30
C LEU A 99 -6.42 0.34 19.24
N LYS A 100 -5.98 0.76 18.04
CA LYS A 100 -4.89 1.73 17.89
C LYS A 100 -5.20 3.05 18.58
N SER A 101 -6.40 3.59 18.41
CA SER A 101 -6.82 4.83 19.07
C SER A 101 -6.78 4.69 20.60
N ARG A 102 -7.34 3.60 21.13
CA ARG A 102 -7.30 3.32 22.58
C ARG A 102 -5.88 3.17 23.10
N ASN A 103 -5.00 2.53 22.32
CA ASN A 103 -3.61 2.34 22.73
C ASN A 103 -2.87 3.68 22.80
N LYS A 104 -3.10 4.58 21.83
CA LYS A 104 -2.55 5.94 21.85
C LYS A 104 -3.02 6.73 23.08
N GLU A 105 -4.30 6.66 23.43
CA GLU A 105 -4.82 7.31 24.65
C GLU A 105 -4.17 6.74 25.92
N LEU A 106 -3.93 5.43 25.98
CA LEU A 106 -3.24 4.79 27.09
C LEU A 106 -1.78 5.25 27.19
N GLU A 107 -1.07 5.36 26.07
CA GLU A 107 0.30 5.90 26.04
C GLU A 107 0.36 7.35 26.55
N GLU A 108 -0.60 8.19 26.17
CA GLU A 108 -0.70 9.57 26.66
C GLU A 108 -1.00 9.62 28.17
N LYS A 109 -1.83 8.71 28.69
CA LYS A 109 -2.10 8.61 30.14
C LYS A 109 -0.86 8.14 30.91
N ILE A 110 -0.15 7.13 30.39
CA ILE A 110 1.10 6.64 30.99
C ILE A 110 2.14 7.77 31.03
N THR A 111 2.24 8.56 29.96
CA THR A 111 3.18 9.69 29.90
C THR A 111 2.86 10.73 30.97
N ARG A 112 1.59 11.14 31.09
CA ARG A 112 1.14 12.07 32.15
C ARG A 112 1.38 11.53 33.56
N MET A 113 1.15 10.23 33.79
CA MET A 113 1.44 9.61 35.09
C MET A 113 2.93 9.63 35.42
N LYS A 114 3.81 9.38 34.44
CA LYS A 114 5.27 9.44 34.64
C LYS A 114 5.71 10.85 35.03
N GLU A 115 5.18 11.88 34.37
CA GLU A 115 5.45 13.28 34.70
C GLU A 115 4.99 13.62 36.12
N PHE A 116 3.78 13.23 36.48
CA PHE A 116 3.24 13.46 37.82
C PHE A 116 4.06 12.75 38.92
N LEU A 117 4.45 11.50 38.71
CA LEU A 117 5.31 10.78 39.65
C LEU A 117 6.69 11.43 39.80
N LYS A 118 7.24 11.98 38.71
CA LYS A 118 8.49 12.73 38.75
C LYS A 118 8.36 13.99 39.60
N GLU A 119 7.30 14.78 39.39
CA GLU A 119 7.02 15.96 40.23
C GLU A 119 6.86 15.62 41.71
N ILE A 120 6.18 14.51 42.04
CA ILE A 120 6.07 14.04 43.42
C ILE A 120 7.46 13.67 43.96
N GLY A 121 8.25 12.92 43.21
CA GLY A 121 9.62 12.54 43.60
C GLY A 121 10.51 13.75 43.88
N ASP A 122 10.43 14.77 43.04
CA ASP A 122 11.17 16.02 43.19
C ASP A 122 10.72 16.78 44.45
N LYS A 123 9.40 16.88 44.69
CA LYS A 123 8.84 17.51 45.90
C LYS A 123 9.26 16.78 47.18
N VAL A 124 9.21 15.44 47.19
CA VAL A 124 9.62 14.63 48.35
C VAL A 124 11.12 14.78 48.62
N SER A 125 11.94 14.75 47.57
CA SER A 125 13.40 14.95 47.70
C SER A 125 13.73 16.33 48.28
N LYS A 126 13.00 17.36 47.85
CA LYS A 126 13.15 18.72 48.37
C LYS A 126 12.77 18.82 49.85
N MET A 127 11.62 18.24 50.25
CA MET A 127 11.20 18.22 51.66
C MET A 127 12.23 17.48 52.54
N LEU A 128 12.80 16.37 52.07
CA LEU A 128 13.83 15.63 52.80
C LEU A 128 15.15 16.41 52.92
N SER A 129 15.46 17.32 52.00
CA SER A 129 16.65 18.17 52.09
C SER A 129 16.49 19.40 53.00
N GLU A 130 15.26 19.72 53.40
CA GLU A 130 14.90 20.86 54.26
C GLU A 130 14.72 20.46 55.74
N ILE A 131 14.84 19.17 56.07
CA ILE A 131 14.80 18.60 57.43
C ILE A 131 16.23 18.19 57.85
#